data_AF-A0AA39JUS6-F1
#
_entry.id   AF-A0AA39JUS6-F1
#
_cell.length_a   1.000
_cell.length_b   1.000
_cell.length_c   1.000
_cell.angle_alpha   90.00
_cell.angle_beta   90.00
_cell.angle_gamma   90.00
#
_symmetry.space_group_name_H-M   'P 1'
#
loop_
_entity.id
_entity.type
_entity.pdbx_description
1 polymer ?
#
loop_
_entity_poly.entity_id
_entity_poly.type
_entity_poly.pdbx_seq_one_letter_code
_entity_poly.pdbx_strand_id
1 'polypeptide(L)'
;MSCRCAGRTPRDYEMLVQSQCSLTHLCLVDVVLDNNLANIIPLMPSLQEFVLEFYEWIPDFYDPVMQSDLVTQMSAVSLVDGSHQHSMVPFLPALGIYLPTIQYTHVSVINSSFVGMVASRLRRPHDVSHLVKLDLWVMGRGWSYGLDKWDENAMNRLKDEGLELDFCLFDGDPVPDSDEL
;
A
#
# COMPACT_ATOMS: atom_id res chain seq x y z
N MET A 1 -14.22 6.48 15.77
CA MET A 1 -15.29 6.57 14.76
C MET A 1 -14.77 5.91 13.49
N SER A 2 -15.36 4.79 13.08
CA SER A 2 -14.97 4.05 11.88
C SER A 2 -15.90 4.49 10.75
N CYS A 3 -15.35 5.14 9.73
CA CYS A 3 -16.10 5.44 8.51
C CYS A 3 -15.90 4.28 7.53
N ARG A 4 -16.95 3.50 7.29
CA ARG A 4 -17.00 2.54 6.18
C ARG A 4 -17.49 3.28 4.95
N CYS A 5 -16.65 3.40 3.92
CA CYS A 5 -17.05 4.01 2.66
C CYS A 5 -17.56 2.91 1.71
N ALA A 6 -18.88 2.78 1.61
CA ALA A 6 -19.52 2.12 0.48
C ALA A 6 -19.49 3.09 -0.71
N GLY A 7 -18.92 2.64 -1.84
CA GLY A 7 -18.36 3.52 -2.87
C GLY A 7 -19.27 4.63 -3.40
N ARG A 8 -18.69 5.81 -3.71
CA ARG A 8 -19.35 6.84 -4.53
C ARG A 8 -18.53 8.11 -4.89
N THR A 9 -19.27 8.93 -5.64
CA THR A 9 -19.16 10.15 -6.48
C THR A 9 -18.52 11.46 -5.93
N PRO A 10 -18.28 12.49 -6.78
CA PRO A 10 -17.55 13.74 -6.48
C PRO A 10 -18.01 14.58 -5.27
N ARG A 11 -19.20 14.32 -4.73
CA ARG A 11 -19.77 15.03 -3.58
C ARG A 11 -19.04 14.71 -2.26
N ASP A 12 -18.35 13.57 -2.21
CA ASP A 12 -17.63 13.10 -1.03
C ASP A 12 -16.32 13.88 -0.81
N TYR A 13 -15.73 14.43 -1.88
CA TYR A 13 -14.56 15.30 -1.85
C TYR A 13 -14.83 16.61 -1.11
N GLU A 14 -15.93 17.30 -1.42
CA GLU A 14 -16.29 18.57 -0.78
C GLU A 14 -16.63 18.40 0.71
N MET A 15 -17.26 17.28 1.08
CA MET A 15 -17.59 16.99 2.48
C MET A 15 -16.34 16.71 3.32
N LEU A 16 -15.35 15.99 2.77
CA LEU A 16 -14.08 15.73 3.46
C LEU A 16 -13.31 17.03 3.72
N VAL A 17 -13.19 17.90 2.72
CA VAL A 17 -12.51 19.20 2.84
C VAL A 17 -13.19 20.10 3.88
N GLN A 18 -14.53 20.15 3.89
CA GLN A 18 -15.28 21.02 4.81
C GLN A 18 -15.36 20.48 6.25
N SER A 19 -15.28 19.17 6.43
CA SER A 19 -15.50 18.53 7.74
C SER A 19 -14.36 18.71 8.75
N GLN A 20 -13.17 19.15 8.33
CA GLN A 20 -11.93 19.11 9.13
C GLN A 20 -11.71 17.75 9.82
N CYS A 21 -12.28 16.67 9.28
CA CYS A 21 -12.15 15.35 9.87
C CYS A 21 -10.69 14.91 9.85
N SER A 22 -10.11 14.73 11.04
CA SER A 22 -8.82 14.08 11.21
C SER A 22 -8.98 12.57 11.03
N LEU A 23 -9.19 12.13 9.78
CA LEU A 23 -9.19 10.70 9.49
C LEU A 23 -7.80 10.15 9.81
N THR A 24 -7.74 9.23 10.78
CA THR A 24 -6.50 8.59 11.19
C THR A 24 -6.36 7.19 10.61
N HIS A 25 -7.44 6.56 10.15
CA HIS A 25 -7.41 5.19 9.61
C HIS A 25 -8.25 5.15 8.34
N LEU A 26 -7.65 4.69 7.24
CA LEU A 26 -8.29 4.51 5.95
C LEU A 26 -8.06 3.07 5.50
N CYS A 27 -9.13 2.30 5.40
CA CYS A 27 -9.11 0.95 4.83
C CYS A 27 -10.01 0.93 3.61
N LEU A 28 -9.45 0.46 2.50
CA LEU A 28 -10.06 0.41 1.19
C LEU A 28 -10.15 -1.06 0.76
N VAL A 29 -11.37 -1.58 0.68
CA VAL A 29 -11.65 -2.99 0.37
C VAL A 29 -12.40 -3.07 -0.96
N ASP A 30 -11.86 -3.82 -1.93
CA ASP A 30 -12.43 -4.05 -3.27
C ASP A 30 -12.91 -2.76 -3.97
N VAL A 31 -12.22 -1.65 -3.72
CA VAL A 31 -12.53 -0.37 -4.36
C VAL A 31 -11.92 -0.30 -5.74
N VAL A 32 -12.67 0.28 -6.67
CA VAL A 32 -12.16 0.67 -7.98
C VAL A 32 -11.09 1.73 -7.76
N LEU A 33 -9.81 1.35 -7.91
CA LEU A 33 -8.72 2.30 -7.88
C LEU A 33 -8.73 3.12 -9.16
N ASP A 34 -8.82 4.43 -8.99
CA ASP A 34 -8.66 5.39 -10.07
C ASP A 34 -7.72 6.51 -9.63
N ASN A 35 -7.48 7.42 -10.57
CA ASN A 35 -6.58 8.54 -10.43
C ASN A 35 -7.05 9.53 -9.32
N ASN A 36 -8.27 9.39 -8.80
CA ASN A 36 -8.78 10.24 -7.73
C ASN A 36 -8.21 9.85 -6.37
N LEU A 37 -7.66 8.65 -6.21
CA LEU A 37 -6.99 8.24 -4.97
C LEU A 37 -5.86 9.21 -4.60
N ALA A 38 -5.09 9.63 -5.61
CA ALA A 38 -4.03 10.62 -5.50
C ALA A 38 -4.55 12.01 -5.10
N ASN A 39 -5.81 12.33 -5.39
CA ASN A 39 -6.45 13.61 -5.03
C ASN A 39 -7.08 13.58 -3.63
N ILE A 40 -7.51 12.41 -3.16
CA ILE A 40 -8.25 12.25 -1.90
C ILE A 40 -7.28 12.06 -0.73
N ILE A 41 -6.28 11.20 -0.87
CA ILE A 41 -5.38 10.86 0.25
C ILE A 41 -4.61 12.07 0.82
N PRO A 42 -4.16 13.07 0.02
CA PRO A 42 -3.55 14.29 0.57
C PRO A 42 -4.47 15.10 1.51
N LEU A 43 -5.79 14.92 1.42
CA LEU A 43 -6.75 15.57 2.32
C LEU A 43 -6.73 15.01 3.74
N MET A 44 -5.95 13.94 3.98
CA MET A 44 -5.87 13.21 5.25
C MET A 44 -4.43 13.27 5.81
N PRO A 45 -3.90 14.47 6.12
CA PRO A 45 -2.50 14.60 6.56
C PRO A 45 -2.21 13.91 7.90
N SER A 46 -3.25 13.65 8.70
CA SER A 46 -3.16 12.99 10.01
C SER A 46 -3.34 11.46 9.94
N LEU A 47 -3.29 10.87 8.73
CA LEU A 47 -3.47 9.44 8.56
C LEU A 47 -2.37 8.66 9.28
N GLN A 48 -2.79 7.76 10.17
CA GLN A 48 -1.97 6.86 10.96
C GLN A 48 -1.94 5.44 10.37
N GLU A 49 -3.01 5.01 9.72
CA GLU A 49 -3.05 3.71 9.09
C GLU A 49 -3.70 3.80 7.71
N PHE A 50 -3.04 3.22 6.72
CA PHE A 50 -3.56 3.10 5.37
C PHE A 50 -3.52 1.64 4.93
N VAL A 51 -4.69 1.07 4.64
CA VAL A 51 -4.86 -0.33 4.25
C VAL A 51 -5.56 -0.43 2.90
N LEU A 52 -5.01 -1.29 2.05
CA LEU A 52 -5.59 -1.70 0.78
C LEU A 52 -5.83 -3.21 0.82
N GLU A 53 -7.06 -3.62 0.53
CA GLU A 53 -7.46 -5.02 0.55
C GLU A 53 -8.24 -5.36 -0.73
N PHE A 54 -7.78 -6.37 -1.46
CA PHE A 54 -8.41 -6.80 -2.73
C PHE A 54 -8.60 -8.31 -2.75
N TYR A 55 -9.86 -8.74 -2.67
CA TYR A 55 -10.25 -10.14 -2.84
C TYR A 55 -10.22 -10.55 -4.31
N GLU A 56 -10.47 -9.63 -5.24
CA GLU A 56 -10.36 -9.88 -6.66
C GLU A 56 -9.30 -8.97 -7.28
N TRP A 57 -8.09 -9.52 -7.49
CA TRP A 57 -7.01 -8.79 -8.14
C TRP A 57 -7.12 -8.93 -9.67
N ILE A 58 -7.48 -7.83 -10.33
CA ILE A 58 -7.48 -7.69 -11.79
C ILE A 58 -6.18 -6.95 -12.19
N PRO A 59 -5.15 -7.66 -12.70
CA PRO A 59 -3.81 -7.07 -12.90
C PRO A 59 -3.83 -5.87 -13.83
N ASP A 60 -4.48 -6.01 -14.98
CA ASP A 60 -4.57 -4.96 -16.01
C ASP A 60 -5.26 -3.68 -15.50
N PHE A 61 -6.04 -3.78 -14.43
CA PHE A 61 -6.78 -2.66 -13.85
C PHE A 61 -6.01 -2.04 -12.67
N TYR A 62 -5.55 -2.86 -11.72
CA TYR A 62 -4.97 -2.37 -10.48
C TYR A 62 -3.47 -2.11 -10.54
N ASP A 63 -2.68 -2.92 -11.26
CA ASP A 63 -1.22 -2.76 -11.30
C ASP A 63 -0.80 -1.36 -11.81
N PRO A 64 -1.35 -0.84 -12.92
CA PRO A 64 -0.96 0.48 -13.42
C PRO A 64 -1.24 1.59 -12.42
N VAL A 65 -2.39 1.57 -11.74
CA VAL A 65 -2.78 2.61 -10.77
C VAL A 65 -1.96 2.48 -9.48
N MET A 66 -1.75 1.26 -9.00
CA MET A 66 -0.96 0.99 -7.81
C MET A 66 0.51 1.40 -7.99
N GLN A 67 1.11 1.08 -9.14
CA GLN A 67 2.47 1.49 -9.45
C GLN A 67 2.58 2.99 -9.75
N SER A 68 1.84 3.45 -10.76
CA SER A 68 2.03 4.78 -11.34
C SER A 68 1.50 5.88 -10.44
N ASP A 69 0.38 5.64 -9.76
CA ASP A 69 -0.25 6.66 -8.92
C ASP A 69 0.12 6.45 -7.46
N LEU A 70 -0.10 5.27 -6.89
CA LEU A 70 0.08 5.12 -5.45
C LEU A 70 1.55 5.08 -5.03
N VAL A 71 2.34 4.12 -5.53
CA VAL A 71 3.75 3.97 -5.14
C VAL A 71 4.55 5.24 -5.46
N THR A 72 4.33 5.82 -6.63
CA THR A 72 4.98 7.07 -7.05
C THR A 72 4.61 8.24 -6.15
N GLN A 73 3.32 8.48 -5.87
CA GLN A 73 2.89 9.61 -5.02
C GLN A 73 3.28 9.41 -3.56
N MET A 74 3.26 8.17 -3.07
CA MET A 74 3.76 7.85 -1.73
C MET A 74 5.28 8.01 -1.64
N SER A 75 6.03 7.89 -2.73
CA SER A 75 7.48 8.15 -2.74
C SER A 75 7.80 9.64 -2.94
N ALA A 76 6.92 10.38 -3.62
CA ALA A 76 7.14 11.76 -4.00
C ALA A 76 7.43 12.64 -2.79
N VAL A 77 8.46 13.46 -2.90
CA VAL A 77 8.86 14.45 -1.90
C VAL A 77 8.68 15.86 -2.46
N SER A 78 8.24 16.77 -1.61
CA SER A 78 8.15 18.20 -1.89
C SER A 78 8.92 18.97 -0.83
N LEU A 79 9.34 20.19 -1.18
CA LEU A 79 9.99 21.10 -0.26
C LEU A 79 8.92 21.89 0.49
N VAL A 80 8.73 21.60 1.77
CA VAL A 80 7.76 22.27 2.66
C VAL A 80 8.55 22.94 3.78
N ASP A 81 8.42 24.26 3.91
CA ASP A 81 9.09 25.06 4.94
C ASP A 81 10.61 24.81 5.05
N GLY A 82 11.26 24.56 3.90
CA GLY A 82 12.71 24.31 3.81
C GLY A 82 13.15 22.87 4.11
N SER A 83 12.21 21.95 4.37
CA SER A 83 12.47 20.53 4.59
C SER A 83 11.85 19.67 3.49
N HIS A 84 12.53 18.59 3.08
CA HIS A 84 11.97 17.63 2.14
C HIS A 84 11.01 16.70 2.88
N GLN A 85 9.75 16.67 2.45
CA GLN A 85 8.70 15.87 3.06
C GLN A 85 7.92 15.12 1.99
N HIS A 86 7.46 13.90 2.30
CA HIS A 86 6.56 13.18 1.39
C HIS A 86 5.28 13.95 1.18
N SER A 87 4.89 14.15 -0.06
CA SER A 87 3.73 14.95 -0.43
C SER A 87 2.40 14.31 0.00
N MET A 88 2.36 12.97 0.00
CA MET A 88 1.18 12.18 0.34
C MET A 88 1.37 11.54 1.71
N VAL A 89 0.38 11.68 2.61
CA VAL A 89 0.38 11.09 3.97
C VAL A 89 1.76 11.15 4.64
N PRO A 90 2.27 12.37 4.87
CA PRO A 90 3.65 12.57 5.26
C PRO A 90 4.04 11.87 6.56
N PHE A 91 3.10 11.64 7.47
CA PHE A 91 3.37 11.12 8.81
C PHE A 91 2.92 9.68 9.00
N LEU A 92 2.63 8.94 7.92
CA LEU A 92 2.06 7.60 7.96
C LEU A 92 2.98 6.59 8.68
N PRO A 93 2.58 6.04 9.86
CA PRO A 93 3.31 5.01 10.56
C PRO A 93 2.97 3.58 10.09
N ALA A 94 1.75 3.30 9.62
CA ALA A 94 1.35 1.95 9.21
C ALA A 94 0.78 1.89 7.79
N LEU A 95 1.30 0.96 6.99
CA LEU A 95 0.82 0.64 5.65
C LEU A 95 0.49 -0.85 5.55
N GLY A 96 -0.69 -1.19 5.04
CA GLY A 96 -1.15 -2.56 4.82
C GLY A 96 -1.57 -2.80 3.37
N ILE A 97 -1.15 -3.91 2.79
CA ILE A 97 -1.61 -4.41 1.49
C ILE A 97 -1.97 -5.88 1.65
N TYR A 98 -3.24 -6.20 1.44
CA TYR A 98 -3.81 -7.54 1.63
C TYR A 98 -4.45 -8.03 0.33
N LEU A 99 -3.94 -9.14 -0.17
CA LEU A 99 -4.36 -9.77 -1.41
C LEU A 99 -4.69 -11.25 -1.12
N PRO A 100 -5.84 -11.55 -0.48
CA PRO A 100 -6.11 -12.87 0.10
C PRO A 100 -6.41 -14.00 -0.90
N THR A 101 -6.79 -13.68 -2.14
CA THR A 101 -7.34 -14.67 -3.08
C THR A 101 -6.80 -14.51 -4.51
N ILE A 102 -5.49 -14.27 -4.65
CA ILE A 102 -4.85 -14.10 -5.96
C ILE A 102 -4.66 -15.44 -6.68
N GLN A 103 -4.92 -15.48 -7.98
CA GLN A 103 -4.74 -16.70 -8.78
C GLN A 103 -4.04 -16.41 -10.10
N TYR A 104 -3.00 -17.20 -10.40
CA TYR A 104 -2.34 -17.30 -11.70
C TYR A 104 -1.96 -15.95 -12.34
N THR A 105 -1.40 -15.04 -11.54
CA THR A 105 -1.05 -13.70 -12.01
C THR A 105 0.26 -13.17 -11.45
N HIS A 106 0.82 -12.18 -12.15
CA HIS A 106 1.87 -11.34 -11.62
C HIS A 106 1.28 -10.17 -10.84
N VAL A 107 1.80 -9.90 -9.64
CA VAL A 107 1.48 -8.74 -8.80
C VAL A 107 2.59 -7.72 -9.01
N SER A 108 2.43 -6.90 -10.05
CA SER A 108 3.51 -6.04 -10.53
C SER A 108 3.85 -4.93 -9.53
N VAL A 109 2.89 -4.48 -8.70
CA VAL A 109 3.14 -3.45 -7.67
C VAL A 109 4.25 -3.84 -6.68
N ILE A 110 4.43 -5.13 -6.40
CA ILE A 110 5.48 -5.62 -5.49
C ILE A 110 6.79 -5.73 -6.27
N ASN A 111 7.53 -4.62 -6.36
CA ASN A 111 8.77 -4.51 -7.11
C ASN A 111 9.81 -3.59 -6.42
N SER A 112 10.97 -3.39 -7.03
CA SER A 112 12.05 -2.54 -6.48
C SER A 112 11.63 -1.10 -6.17
N SER A 113 10.68 -0.52 -6.92
CA SER A 113 10.16 0.83 -6.64
C SER A 113 9.33 0.86 -5.36
N PHE A 114 8.56 -0.20 -5.11
CA PHE A 114 7.85 -0.36 -3.84
C PHE A 114 8.82 -0.46 -2.66
N VAL A 115 9.91 -1.23 -2.77
CA VAL A 115 10.96 -1.28 -1.72
C VAL A 115 11.56 0.10 -1.48
N GLY A 116 11.87 0.83 -2.56
CA GLY A 116 12.40 2.20 -2.48
C GLY A 116 11.44 3.16 -1.76
N MET A 117 10.15 3.05 -2.05
CA MET A 117 9.09 3.82 -1.38
C MET A 117 9.09 3.57 0.13
N VAL A 118 9.06 2.30 0.56
CA VAL A 118 9.07 1.90 1.97
C VAL A 118 10.34 2.41 2.67
N ALA A 119 11.50 2.20 2.07
CA ALA A 119 12.79 2.64 2.62
C ALA A 119 12.86 4.16 2.80
N SER A 120 12.34 4.93 1.83
CA SER A 120 12.30 6.40 1.90
C SER A 120 11.45 6.92 3.06
N ARG A 121 10.38 6.19 3.39
CA ARG A 121 9.47 6.55 4.49
C ARG A 121 9.96 6.13 5.86
N LEU A 122 10.75 5.06 5.95
CA LEU A 122 11.37 4.58 7.19
C LEU A 122 12.52 5.49 7.62
N ARG A 123 13.44 5.81 6.71
CA ARG A 123 14.74 6.48 7.01
C ARG A 123 14.64 7.99 7.27
N ARG A 124 13.54 8.46 7.82
CA ARG A 124 13.34 9.89 8.08
C ARG A 124 14.17 10.40 9.26
N PRO A 125 14.38 11.72 9.36
CA PRO A 125 14.92 12.34 10.57
C PRO A 125 14.09 11.91 11.79
N HIS A 126 14.77 11.61 12.90
CA HIS A 126 14.18 11.02 14.12
C HIS A 126 13.01 11.82 14.72
N ASP A 127 12.90 13.11 14.41
CA ASP A 127 11.89 14.02 14.98
C ASP A 127 10.54 13.99 14.23
N VAL A 128 10.39 13.14 13.21
CA VAL A 128 9.18 13.04 12.40
C VAL A 128 8.66 11.60 12.37
N SER A 129 7.34 11.43 12.53
CA SER A 129 6.68 10.14 12.35
C SER A 129 7.05 9.55 10.99
N HIS A 130 7.59 8.34 11.03
CA HIS A 130 8.05 7.57 9.89
C HIS A 130 7.28 6.26 9.82
N LEU A 131 7.39 5.56 8.69
CA LEU A 131 6.76 4.25 8.55
C LEU A 131 7.43 3.28 9.54
N VAL A 132 6.66 2.75 10.47
CA VAL A 132 7.11 1.79 11.48
C VAL A 132 6.58 0.40 11.22
N LYS A 133 5.46 0.27 10.52
CA LYS A 133 4.82 -1.01 10.23
C LYS A 133 4.46 -1.16 8.76
N LEU A 134 4.81 -2.30 8.19
CA LEU A 134 4.39 -2.73 6.87
C LEU A 134 3.81 -4.14 6.95
N ASP A 135 2.51 -4.26 6.66
CA ASP A 135 1.84 -5.54 6.48
C ASP A 135 1.65 -5.80 4.97
N LEU A 136 2.25 -6.86 4.46
CA LEU A 136 2.11 -7.27 3.06
C LEU A 136 1.77 -8.75 3.00
N TRP A 137 0.50 -9.03 2.72
CA TRP A 137 -0.08 -10.36 2.73
C TRP A 137 -0.59 -10.69 1.33
N VAL A 138 0.03 -11.67 0.70
CA VAL A 138 -0.40 -12.18 -0.60
C VAL A 138 -0.63 -13.67 -0.46
N MET A 139 -1.89 -14.07 -0.59
CA MET A 139 -2.32 -15.45 -0.49
C MET A 139 -3.02 -15.86 -1.78
N GLY A 140 -2.89 -17.12 -2.15
CA GLY A 140 -3.54 -17.66 -3.34
C GLY A 140 -2.73 -18.71 -4.03
N ARG A 141 -2.85 -18.87 -5.35
CA ARG A 141 -2.13 -19.91 -6.11
C ARG A 141 -1.51 -19.39 -7.39
N GLY A 142 -0.30 -19.86 -7.73
CA GLY A 142 0.35 -19.68 -9.02
C GLY A 142 0.67 -18.22 -9.33
N TRP A 143 0.88 -17.40 -8.30
CA TRP A 143 1.14 -15.99 -8.45
C TRP A 143 2.64 -15.69 -8.33
N SER A 144 3.05 -14.52 -8.83
CA SER A 144 4.44 -14.07 -8.76
C SER A 144 4.53 -12.56 -8.51
N TYR A 145 5.72 -12.06 -8.21
CA TYR A 145 5.99 -10.64 -7.96
C TYR A 145 7.34 -10.23 -8.56
N GLY A 146 7.59 -8.94 -8.64
CA GLY A 146 8.73 -8.35 -9.35
C GLY A 146 9.95 -8.04 -8.47
N LEU A 147 10.06 -8.60 -7.27
CA LEU A 147 11.26 -8.45 -6.45
C LEU A 147 12.26 -9.53 -6.84
N ASP A 148 13.49 -9.14 -7.11
CA ASP A 148 14.58 -10.10 -7.18
C ASP A 148 15.17 -10.37 -5.78
N LYS A 149 16.17 -11.25 -5.71
CA LYS A 149 16.85 -11.58 -4.45
C LYS A 149 17.52 -10.37 -3.80
N TRP A 150 17.96 -9.39 -4.58
CA TRP A 150 18.57 -8.18 -4.03
C TRP A 150 17.52 -7.30 -3.37
N ASP A 151 16.37 -7.12 -4.02
CA ASP A 151 15.23 -6.37 -3.52
C ASP A 151 14.63 -7.01 -2.26
N GLU A 152 14.50 -8.34 -2.23
CA GLU A 152 14.05 -9.08 -1.04
C GLU A 152 15.01 -8.91 0.15
N ASN A 153 16.32 -8.95 -0.11
CA ASN A 153 17.32 -8.69 0.91
C ASN A 153 17.26 -7.23 1.39
N ALA A 154 17.02 -6.28 0.49
CA ALA A 154 16.85 -4.88 0.84
C ALA A 154 15.61 -4.68 1.71
N MET A 155 14.47 -5.28 1.36
CA MET A 155 13.26 -5.27 2.17
C MET A 155 13.48 -5.88 3.55
N ASN A 156 14.16 -7.03 3.63
CA ASN A 156 14.45 -7.67 4.92
C ASN A 156 15.38 -6.83 5.81
N ARG A 157 16.37 -6.12 5.23
CA ARG A 157 17.24 -5.20 5.99
C ARG A 157 16.50 -4.03 6.63
N LEU A 158 15.34 -3.65 6.10
CA LEU A 158 14.51 -2.61 6.72
C LEU A 158 14.02 -3.02 8.12
N LYS A 159 13.93 -4.33 8.41
CA LYS A 159 13.66 -4.82 9.78
C LYS A 159 14.75 -4.42 10.77
N ASP A 160 16.01 -4.55 10.35
CA ASP A 160 17.17 -4.17 11.16
C ASP A 160 17.23 -2.65 11.40
N GLU A 161 16.57 -1.88 10.54
CA GLU A 161 16.42 -0.42 10.63
C GLU A 161 15.19 0.02 11.44
N GLY A 162 14.40 -0.91 11.98
CA GLY A 162 13.27 -0.63 12.86
C GLY A 162 11.88 -0.81 12.25
N LEU A 163 11.77 -1.30 11.00
CA LEU A 163 10.48 -1.62 10.39
C LEU A 163 9.91 -2.94 10.96
N GLU A 164 8.72 -2.88 11.54
CA GLU A 164 7.89 -4.06 11.79
C GLU A 164 7.32 -4.54 10.46
N LEU A 165 8.01 -5.49 9.83
CA LEU A 165 7.60 -6.09 8.55
C LEU A 165 6.93 -7.44 8.78
N ASP A 166 5.64 -7.50 8.49
CA ASP A 166 4.87 -8.73 8.34
C ASP A 166 4.68 -9.04 6.85
N PHE A 167 5.48 -9.98 6.35
CA PHE A 167 5.56 -10.32 4.93
C PHE A 167 5.15 -11.79 4.76
N CYS A 168 3.87 -12.00 4.46
CA CYS A 168 3.27 -13.33 4.31
C CYS A 168 2.95 -13.59 2.83
N LEU A 169 3.77 -14.42 2.19
CA LEU A 169 3.57 -14.86 0.81
C LEU A 169 3.24 -16.35 0.81
N PHE A 170 1.97 -16.68 0.67
CA PHE A 170 1.51 -18.07 0.61
C PHE A 170 1.02 -18.38 -0.80
N ASP A 171 1.83 -19.13 -1.54
CA ASP A 171 1.42 -19.79 -2.78
C ASP A 171 0.93 -21.20 -2.41
N GLY A 172 -0.39 -21.39 -2.34
CA GLY A 172 -0.99 -22.65 -1.98
C GLY A 172 -0.61 -23.73 -2.99
N ASP A 173 -0.02 -24.82 -2.49
CA ASP A 173 0.41 -25.96 -3.31
C ASP A 173 -0.70 -26.40 -4.29
N PRO A 174 -0.35 -26.80 -5.52
CA PRO A 174 -1.28 -27.55 -6.35
C PRO A 174 -1.69 -28.80 -5.58
N VAL A 175 -2.97 -28.88 -5.20
CA VAL A 175 -3.57 -30.13 -4.76
C VAL A 175 -3.38 -31.08 -5.94
N PRO A 176 -2.62 -32.18 -5.80
CA PRO A 176 -2.53 -33.14 -6.88
C PRO A 176 -3.94 -33.63 -7.15
N ASP A 177 -4.39 -33.48 -8.41
CA ASP A 177 -5.65 -34.03 -8.87
C ASP A 177 -5.69 -35.50 -8.43
N SER A 178 -6.49 -35.76 -7.40
CA SER A 178 -6.65 -37.10 -6.83
C SER A 178 -7.72 -37.82 -7.64
N ASP A 179 -7.49 -37.92 -8.95
CA ASP A 179 -8.26 -38.72 -9.89
C ASP A 179 -7.31 -39.76 -10.48
N GLU A 180 -7.00 -40.80 -9.71
CA GLU A 180 -6.68 -42.15 -10.22
C GLU A 180 -6.50 -43.14 -9.05
N LEU A 181 -7.61 -43.77 -8.61
CA LEU A 181 -7.68 -45.16 -8.15
C LEU A 181 -9.05 -45.76 -8.49
#